data_AF-A0A8S1Q7T9-F1
#
_entry.id   AF-A0A8S1Q7T9-F1
#
_cell.length_a   1.000
_cell.length_b   1.000
_cell.length_c   1.000
_cell.angle_alpha   90.00
_cell.angle_beta   90.00
_cell.angle_gamma   90.00
#
_symmetry.space_group_name_H-M   'P 1'
#
loop_
_entity.id
_entity.type
_entity.pdbx_description
1 polymer ?
#
loop_
_entity_poly.entity_id
_entity_poly.type
_entity_poly.pdbx_seq_one_letter_code
_entity_poly.pdbx_strand_id
1 'polypeptide(L)'
;MSSNKNIEQSPETQSIRNSIRHQSLYQSVQEFSGYKEKMQDLMLPNVEFIDPSNFKKQNECIVCSIEFTQTNRQHHCRMCGNSCCGVCSQKTINKNRVCDICYMKASQITAEKKRTKFLQTLKESAKKLRKHIEQAEKKKQDLKEERDAQSDKSQIDLRVIEKETEDYRLKYSQKTQDKCQYEQEVEEIKKKILELNSLKEQIQQEFQEKEQEIRAYDTNLYLRDQELNDKKTQLQRLRQQKEELENMSNKIEQNPELVEEISIPEPIQQIQKEQQQQQWYNTNIDIDEIMYGNSDNSKDSTTLIKQELPQKQLKKQNPNTPSQTKENNEDENEDKYKCIIF
;
A
#
# COMPACT_ATOMS: atom_id res chain seq x y z
N MET A 1 -9.68 -4.14 5.82
CA MET A 1 -11.04 -4.30 6.41
C MET A 1 -11.39 -5.78 6.39
N SER A 2 -10.92 -6.53 7.38
CA SER A 2 -11.14 -7.98 7.48
C SER A 2 -12.20 -8.23 8.54
N SER A 3 -13.39 -8.61 8.08
CA SER A 3 -14.53 -8.93 8.91
C SER A 3 -14.28 -10.26 9.64
N ASN A 4 -13.84 -10.18 10.89
CA ASN A 4 -13.89 -11.27 11.86
C ASN A 4 -15.36 -11.66 12.08
N LYS A 5 -15.85 -12.65 11.34
CA LYS A 5 -17.10 -13.33 11.68
C LYS A 5 -16.83 -14.27 12.85
N ASN A 6 -17.03 -13.75 14.05
CA ASN A 6 -17.20 -14.57 15.25
C ASN A 6 -18.36 -15.54 15.01
N ILE A 7 -18.05 -16.83 14.95
CA ILE A 7 -19.04 -17.90 15.03
C ILE A 7 -19.45 -17.99 16.50
N GLU A 8 -20.47 -17.21 16.86
CA GLU A 8 -21.20 -17.38 18.12
C GLU A 8 -21.82 -18.79 18.12
N GLN A 9 -21.26 -19.67 18.94
CA GLN A 9 -21.89 -20.95 19.24
C GLN A 9 -23.09 -20.68 20.17
N SER A 10 -24.30 -20.87 19.62
CA SER A 10 -25.55 -20.74 20.37
C SER A 10 -25.55 -21.62 21.64
N PRO A 11 -25.90 -21.05 22.81
CA PRO A 11 -25.93 -21.74 24.10
C PRO A 11 -26.98 -22.87 24.19
N GLU A 12 -27.89 -22.99 23.22
CA GLU A 12 -28.97 -24.00 23.25
C GLU A 12 -28.50 -25.43 22.98
N THR A 13 -27.34 -25.62 22.34
CA THR A 13 -26.86 -26.96 21.97
C THR A 13 -26.16 -27.71 23.12
N GLN A 14 -25.74 -27.01 24.18
CA GLN A 14 -25.09 -27.64 25.34
C GLN A 14 -26.09 -28.20 26.37
N SER A 15 -27.31 -27.64 26.46
CA SER A 15 -28.33 -28.09 27.42
C SER A 15 -28.93 -29.46 27.08
N ILE A 16 -29.13 -29.74 25.78
CA ILE A 16 -29.80 -30.98 25.33
C ILE A 16 -28.91 -32.23 25.55
N ARG A 17 -27.58 -32.09 25.48
CA ARG A 17 -26.65 -33.23 25.67
C ARG A 17 -26.56 -33.72 27.11
N ASN A 18 -26.78 -32.85 28.10
CA ASN A 18 -26.72 -33.22 29.52
C ASN A 18 -28.01 -33.89 30.02
N SER A 19 -29.17 -33.61 29.39
CA SER A 19 -30.46 -34.17 29.82
C SER A 19 -30.64 -35.65 29.45
N ILE A 20 -30.08 -36.10 28.32
CA ILE A 20 -30.29 -37.49 27.84
C ILE A 20 -29.46 -38.51 28.64
N ARG A 21 -28.32 -38.08 29.21
CA ARG A 21 -27.39 -38.99 29.90
C ARG A 21 -27.84 -39.38 31.30
N HIS A 22 -28.67 -38.56 31.95
CA HIS A 22 -29.12 -38.79 33.32
C HIS A 22 -30.38 -39.67 33.44
N GLN A 23 -31.25 -39.71 32.42
CA GLN A 23 -32.46 -40.54 32.44
C GLN A 23 -32.17 -42.04 32.29
N SER A 24 -31.20 -42.40 31.46
CA SER A 24 -30.85 -43.80 31.19
C SER A 24 -30.25 -44.54 32.40
N LEU A 25 -29.57 -43.85 33.31
CA LEU A 25 -28.93 -44.47 34.48
C LEU A 25 -29.90 -44.70 35.64
N TYR A 26 -31.00 -43.93 35.73
CA TYR A 26 -31.98 -44.09 36.80
C TYR A 26 -32.95 -45.26 36.57
N GLN A 27 -33.22 -45.58 35.30
CA GLN A 27 -34.17 -46.63 34.92
C GLN A 27 -33.61 -48.05 35.15
N SER A 28 -32.29 -48.22 35.10
CA SER A 28 -31.63 -49.51 35.34
C SER A 28 -31.52 -49.91 36.82
N VAL A 29 -31.61 -48.94 37.75
CA VAL A 29 -31.50 -49.20 39.20
C VAL A 29 -32.82 -49.72 39.78
N GLN A 30 -33.97 -49.33 39.22
CA GLN A 30 -35.29 -49.76 39.73
C GLN A 30 -35.63 -51.23 39.43
N GLU A 31 -35.12 -51.80 38.34
CA GLU A 31 -35.35 -53.21 37.97
C GLU A 31 -34.68 -54.22 38.93
N PHE A 32 -33.72 -53.78 39.75
CA PHE A 32 -32.98 -54.65 40.65
C PHE A 32 -33.72 -54.98 41.96
N SER A 33 -34.75 -54.20 42.35
CA SER A 33 -35.45 -54.37 43.64
C SER A 33 -36.55 -55.45 43.65
N GLY A 34 -37.01 -55.91 42.47
CA GLY A 34 -38.10 -56.89 42.34
C GLY A 34 -37.68 -58.37 42.36
N TYR A 35 -36.40 -58.69 42.57
CA TYR A 35 -35.87 -60.05 42.34
C TYR A 35 -35.93 -61.01 43.55
N LYS A 36 -36.55 -60.64 44.67
CA LYS A 36 -36.40 -61.39 45.94
C LYS A 36 -37.29 -62.63 46.10
N GLU A 37 -38.25 -62.91 45.20
CA GLU A 37 -39.29 -63.92 45.47
C GLU A 37 -39.37 -65.15 44.54
N LYS A 38 -38.56 -65.26 43.47
CA LYS A 38 -38.70 -66.39 42.50
C LYS A 38 -37.42 -67.19 42.24
N MET A 39 -36.58 -67.41 43.27
CA MET A 39 -35.31 -68.15 43.16
C MET A 39 -35.37 -69.65 43.53
N GLN A 40 -36.54 -70.30 43.50
CA GLN A 40 -36.63 -71.69 43.99
C GLN A 40 -36.22 -72.76 42.98
N ASP A 41 -36.32 -72.49 41.68
CA ASP A 41 -36.00 -73.47 40.63
C ASP A 41 -34.91 -72.93 39.67
N LEU A 42 -33.74 -73.57 39.67
CA LEU A 42 -32.64 -73.22 38.78
C LEU A 42 -32.77 -74.02 37.48
N MET A 43 -32.96 -73.33 36.35
CA MET A 43 -33.00 -73.98 35.05
C MET A 43 -31.59 -74.10 34.47
N LEU A 44 -31.13 -75.32 34.25
CA LEU A 44 -29.80 -75.63 33.74
C LEU A 44 -29.87 -76.56 32.53
N PRO A 45 -29.29 -76.18 31.38
CA PRO A 45 -29.21 -77.07 30.24
C PRO A 45 -28.21 -78.20 30.52
N ASN A 46 -28.52 -79.41 30.04
CA ASN A 46 -27.64 -80.58 30.06
C ASN A 46 -27.21 -81.03 31.47
N VAL A 47 -28.14 -80.99 32.44
CA VAL A 47 -27.92 -81.65 33.74
C VAL A 47 -28.31 -83.10 33.60
N GLU A 48 -27.34 -84.00 33.77
CA GLU A 48 -27.60 -85.42 33.88
C GLU A 48 -28.07 -85.72 35.30
N PHE A 49 -29.32 -86.15 35.42
CA PHE A 49 -29.86 -86.64 36.69
C PHE A 49 -29.60 -88.13 36.80
N ILE A 50 -29.31 -88.58 38.02
CA ILE A 50 -29.09 -89.99 38.32
C ILE A 50 -30.42 -90.73 38.24
N ASP A 51 -30.42 -91.89 37.57
CA ASP A 51 -31.57 -92.78 37.52
C ASP A 51 -31.98 -93.22 38.94
N PRO A 52 -33.29 -93.25 39.29
CA PRO A 52 -33.75 -93.66 40.61
C PRO A 52 -33.26 -95.04 41.08
N SER A 53 -32.93 -95.96 40.16
CA SER A 53 -32.34 -97.27 40.49
C SER A 53 -30.96 -97.16 41.13
N ASN A 54 -30.22 -96.07 40.86
CA ASN A 54 -28.86 -95.83 41.36
C ASN A 54 -28.83 -94.95 42.62
N PHE A 55 -29.99 -94.67 43.24
CA PHE A 55 -30.04 -93.88 44.48
C PHE A 55 -29.45 -94.63 45.66
N LYS A 56 -28.57 -93.96 46.42
CA LYS A 56 -27.90 -94.52 47.59
C LYS A 56 -28.79 -94.41 48.81
N LYS A 57 -29.09 -95.55 49.43
CA LYS A 57 -29.77 -95.63 50.72
C LYS A 57 -28.75 -95.44 51.84
N GLN A 58 -28.85 -94.34 52.56
CA GLN A 58 -28.04 -94.03 53.73
C GLN A 58 -28.96 -93.81 54.93
N ASN A 59 -28.47 -94.08 56.15
CA ASN A 59 -29.26 -93.94 57.37
C ASN A 59 -29.29 -92.49 57.90
N GLU A 60 -28.43 -91.63 57.37
CA GLU A 60 -28.29 -90.23 57.75
C GLU A 60 -28.25 -89.31 56.52
N CYS A 61 -28.56 -88.03 56.73
CA CYS A 61 -28.51 -87.00 55.69
C CYS A 61 -27.07 -86.66 55.31
N ILE A 62 -26.74 -86.69 54.02
CA ILE A 62 -25.39 -86.35 53.51
C ILE A 62 -24.96 -84.88 53.72
N VAL A 63 -25.86 -83.99 54.14
CA VAL A 63 -25.58 -82.55 54.29
C VAL A 63 -25.40 -82.16 55.76
N CYS A 64 -26.29 -82.62 56.65
CA CYS A 64 -26.28 -82.26 58.07
C CYS A 64 -26.09 -83.45 59.02
N SER A 65 -25.91 -84.67 58.49
CA SER A 65 -25.71 -85.91 59.24
C SER A 65 -26.83 -86.27 60.23
N ILE A 66 -28.03 -85.68 60.10
CA ILE A 66 -29.19 -86.10 60.90
C ILE A 66 -29.67 -87.48 60.46
N GLU A 67 -29.93 -88.37 61.42
CA GLU A 67 -30.49 -89.69 61.16
C GLU A 67 -31.93 -89.60 60.62
N PHE A 68 -32.30 -90.53 59.73
CA PHE A 68 -33.66 -90.63 59.24
C PHE A 68 -34.55 -91.38 60.24
N THR A 69 -35.73 -90.84 60.46
CA THR A 69 -36.75 -91.41 61.36
C THR A 69 -38.10 -91.45 60.65
N GLN A 70 -39.14 -91.99 61.28
CA GLN A 70 -40.48 -92.00 60.68
C GLN A 70 -41.03 -90.59 60.40
N THR A 71 -40.64 -89.59 61.20
CA THR A 71 -41.01 -88.18 61.04
C THR A 71 -40.04 -87.43 60.13
N ASN A 72 -38.75 -87.72 60.19
CA ASN A 72 -37.73 -87.17 59.28
C ASN A 72 -37.53 -88.10 58.08
N ARG A 73 -38.43 -88.01 57.10
CA ARG A 73 -38.43 -88.86 55.91
C ARG A 73 -37.19 -88.63 55.03
N GLN A 74 -36.66 -89.72 54.50
CA GLN A 74 -35.55 -89.73 53.57
C GLN A 74 -35.97 -89.23 52.17
N HIS A 75 -35.18 -88.34 51.59
CA HIS A 75 -35.32 -87.89 50.21
C HIS A 75 -34.01 -88.09 49.44
N HIS A 76 -34.08 -88.28 48.12
CA HIS A 76 -32.88 -88.41 47.28
C HIS A 76 -32.63 -87.14 46.48
N CYS A 77 -31.37 -86.71 46.41
CA CYS A 77 -30.94 -85.68 45.48
C CYS A 77 -30.86 -86.28 44.07
N ARG A 78 -31.62 -85.75 43.10
CA ARG A 78 -31.63 -86.27 41.73
C ARG A 78 -30.30 -86.03 41.00
N MET A 79 -29.46 -85.12 41.47
CA MET A 79 -28.17 -84.77 40.85
C MET A 79 -27.00 -85.63 41.34
N CYS A 80 -27.01 -86.11 42.58
CA CYS A 80 -25.92 -86.93 43.13
C CYS A 80 -26.35 -88.29 43.71
N GLY A 81 -27.66 -88.57 43.77
CA GLY A 81 -28.22 -89.85 44.21
C GLY A 81 -28.16 -90.11 45.72
N ASN A 82 -27.53 -89.24 46.51
CA ASN A 82 -27.39 -89.39 47.96
C ASN A 82 -28.69 -89.09 48.71
N SER A 83 -28.79 -89.62 49.93
CA SER A 83 -29.92 -89.40 50.83
C SER A 83 -29.80 -88.08 51.59
N CYS A 84 -30.89 -87.34 51.69
CA CYS A 84 -30.98 -86.04 52.34
C CYS A 84 -32.34 -85.83 53.03
N CYS A 85 -32.38 -84.99 54.07
CA CYS A 85 -33.64 -84.63 54.73
C CYS A 85 -34.41 -83.58 53.92
N GLY A 86 -35.67 -83.32 54.32
CA GLY A 86 -36.53 -82.36 53.62
C GLY A 86 -35.99 -80.93 53.65
N VAL A 87 -35.34 -80.54 54.76
CA VAL A 87 -34.74 -79.21 54.96
C VAL A 87 -33.53 -79.00 54.04
N CYS A 88 -32.61 -79.96 53.97
CA CYS A 88 -31.40 -79.86 53.14
C CYS A 88 -31.65 -80.09 51.63
N SER A 89 -32.91 -80.20 51.21
CA SER A 89 -33.30 -80.49 49.83
C SER A 89 -34.54 -79.70 49.37
N GLN A 90 -34.74 -78.50 49.91
CA GLN A 90 -35.90 -77.66 49.57
C GLN A 90 -35.84 -77.09 48.15
N LYS A 91 -34.66 -77.07 47.52
CA LYS A 91 -34.43 -76.43 46.23
C LYS A 91 -34.56 -77.42 45.08
N THR A 92 -34.89 -76.89 43.89
CA THR A 92 -34.99 -77.70 42.68
C THR A 92 -34.09 -77.18 41.55
N ILE A 93 -33.64 -78.10 40.70
CA ILE A 93 -33.00 -77.80 39.42
C ILE A 93 -33.83 -78.47 38.34
N ASN A 94 -34.28 -77.73 37.32
CA ASN A 94 -35.20 -78.23 36.29
C ASN A 94 -36.40 -78.99 36.90
N LYS A 95 -37.02 -78.45 37.95
CA LYS A 95 -38.13 -79.07 38.71
C LYS A 95 -37.78 -80.39 39.44
N ASN A 96 -36.50 -80.78 39.49
CA ASN A 96 -36.04 -81.96 40.21
C ASN A 96 -35.41 -81.58 41.55
N ARG A 97 -35.77 -82.30 42.61
CA ARG A 97 -35.23 -82.06 43.96
C ARG A 97 -33.73 -82.30 44.02
N VAL A 98 -32.98 -81.35 44.56
CA VAL A 98 -31.54 -81.47 44.78
C VAL A 98 -31.18 -81.09 46.21
N CYS A 99 -30.07 -81.62 46.73
CA CYS A 99 -29.54 -81.16 48.01
C CYS A 99 -28.87 -79.78 47.87
N ASP A 100 -28.73 -79.05 48.97
CA ASP A 100 -28.16 -77.70 48.98
C ASP A 100 -26.74 -77.64 48.41
N ILE A 101 -25.92 -78.68 48.64
CA ILE A 101 -24.55 -78.77 48.07
C ILE A 101 -24.61 -78.81 46.54
N CYS A 102 -25.45 -79.66 45.97
CA CYS A 102 -25.64 -79.76 44.52
C CYS A 102 -26.19 -78.46 43.94
N TYR A 103 -27.17 -77.84 44.62
CA TYR A 103 -27.73 -76.56 44.20
C TYR A 103 -26.69 -75.43 44.21
N MET A 104 -25.88 -75.30 45.25
CA MET A 104 -24.84 -74.27 45.34
C MET A 104 -23.79 -74.42 44.21
N LYS A 105 -23.32 -75.65 43.95
CA LYS A 105 -22.39 -75.92 42.84
C LYS A 105 -22.99 -75.52 41.50
N ALA A 106 -24.24 -75.91 41.27
CA ALA A 106 -24.97 -75.61 40.05
C ALA A 106 -25.19 -74.09 39.86
N SER A 107 -25.52 -73.39 40.95
CA SER A 107 -25.64 -71.93 40.97
C SER A 107 -24.32 -71.23 40.64
N GLN A 108 -23.20 -71.67 41.22
CA GLN A 108 -21.87 -71.12 40.93
C GLN A 108 -21.51 -71.25 39.45
N ILE A 109 -21.75 -72.42 38.84
CA ILE A 109 -21.51 -72.65 37.40
C ILE A 109 -22.34 -71.67 36.55
N THR A 110 -23.61 -71.41 36.90
CA THR A 110 -24.42 -70.42 36.15
C THR A 110 -23.90 -69.01 36.31
N ALA A 111 -23.46 -68.63 37.51
CA ALA A 111 -22.90 -67.31 37.78
C ALA A 111 -21.60 -67.08 37.01
N GLU A 112 -20.72 -68.09 36.96
CA GLU A 112 -19.48 -68.04 36.18
C GLU A 112 -19.76 -67.91 34.68
N LYS A 113 -20.69 -68.69 34.12
CA LYS A 113 -21.10 -68.56 32.71
C LYS A 113 -21.66 -67.18 32.38
N LYS A 114 -22.44 -66.57 33.29
CA LYS A 114 -22.93 -65.19 33.11
C LYS A 114 -21.78 -64.19 33.16
N ARG A 115 -20.85 -64.36 34.10
CA ARG A 115 -19.66 -63.52 34.24
C ARG A 115 -18.78 -63.56 33.00
N THR A 116 -18.50 -64.74 32.45
CA THR A 116 -17.66 -64.87 31.25
C THR A 116 -18.31 -64.25 30.02
N LYS A 117 -19.62 -64.46 29.82
CA LYS A 117 -20.39 -63.78 28.76
C LYS A 117 -20.35 -62.27 28.89
N PHE A 118 -20.56 -61.76 30.10
CA PHE A 118 -20.49 -60.32 30.38
C PHE A 118 -19.09 -59.75 30.10
N LEU A 119 -18.03 -60.42 30.55
CA LEU A 119 -16.64 -60.03 30.26
C LEU A 119 -16.33 -60.06 28.76
N GLN A 120 -16.88 -61.02 28.02
CA GLN A 120 -16.75 -61.07 26.57
C GLN A 120 -17.43 -59.86 25.90
N THR A 121 -18.67 -59.54 26.29
CA THR A 121 -19.37 -58.35 25.81
C THR A 121 -18.61 -57.07 26.13
N LEU A 122 -18.05 -56.94 27.34
CA LEU A 122 -17.20 -55.81 27.72
C LEU A 122 -15.95 -55.72 26.84
N LYS A 123 -15.27 -56.84 26.59
CA LYS A 123 -14.09 -56.88 25.71
C LYS A 123 -14.40 -56.44 24.28
N GLU A 124 -15.55 -56.88 23.74
CA GLU A 124 -16.02 -56.47 22.41
C GLU A 124 -16.36 -54.98 22.37
N SER A 125 -17.03 -54.46 23.41
CA SER A 125 -17.33 -53.03 23.53
C SER A 125 -16.07 -52.17 23.62
N ALA A 126 -15.07 -52.60 24.39
CA ALA A 126 -13.78 -51.93 24.50
C ALA A 126 -13.02 -51.93 23.16
N LYS A 127 -13.09 -53.04 22.40
CA LYS A 127 -12.49 -53.12 21.05
C LYS A 127 -13.16 -52.15 20.08
N LYS A 128 -14.50 -52.04 20.10
CA LYS A 128 -15.23 -51.07 19.28
C LYS A 128 -14.86 -49.63 19.66
N LEU A 129 -14.79 -49.33 20.96
CA LEU A 129 -14.41 -48.01 21.45
C LEU A 129 -13.00 -47.62 21.01
N ARG A 130 -12.03 -48.53 21.08
CA ARG A 130 -10.65 -48.30 20.59
C ARG A 130 -10.63 -47.94 19.11
N LYS A 131 -11.39 -48.65 18.26
CA LYS A 131 -11.50 -48.33 16.83
C LYS A 131 -12.11 -46.95 16.58
N HIS A 132 -13.11 -46.56 17.37
CA HIS A 132 -13.69 -45.22 17.24
C HIS A 132 -12.73 -44.12 17.67
N ILE A 133 -11.91 -44.35 18.71
CA ILE A 133 -10.87 -43.40 19.14
C ILE A 133 -9.83 -43.23 18.03
N GLU A 134 -9.32 -44.33 17.48
CA GLU A 134 -8.34 -44.31 16.38
C GLU A 134 -8.88 -43.59 15.14
N GLN A 135 -10.14 -43.84 14.76
CA GLN A 135 -10.79 -43.12 13.65
C GLN A 135 -10.96 -41.62 13.93
N ALA A 136 -11.28 -41.25 15.18
CA ALA A 136 -11.42 -39.85 15.56
C ALA A 136 -10.06 -39.12 15.57
N GLU A 137 -8.99 -39.78 16.00
CA GLU A 137 -7.63 -39.25 15.96
C GLU A 137 -7.15 -39.05 14.52
N LYS A 138 -7.37 -40.04 13.64
CA LYS A 138 -7.06 -39.89 12.20
C LYS A 138 -7.81 -38.71 11.58
N LYS A 139 -9.12 -38.61 11.81
CA LYS A 139 -9.93 -37.50 11.30
C LYS A 139 -9.46 -36.15 11.84
N LYS A 140 -9.00 -36.09 13.10
CA LYS A 140 -8.43 -34.87 13.70
C LYS A 140 -7.12 -34.48 13.00
N GLN A 141 -6.28 -35.45 12.66
CA GLN A 141 -5.04 -35.22 11.92
C GLN A 141 -5.32 -34.70 10.50
N ASP A 142 -6.23 -35.35 9.76
CA ASP A 142 -6.63 -34.93 8.41
C ASP A 142 -7.16 -33.48 8.40
N LEU A 143 -8.02 -33.12 9.37
CA LEU A 143 -8.54 -31.75 9.51
C LEU A 143 -7.46 -30.72 9.90
N LYS A 144 -6.38 -31.16 10.56
CA LYS A 144 -5.25 -30.29 10.89
C LYS A 144 -4.43 -30.01 9.64
N GLU A 145 -4.13 -31.05 8.85
CA GLU A 145 -3.41 -30.93 7.58
C GLU A 145 -4.17 -30.06 6.57
N GLU A 146 -5.49 -30.19 6.49
CA GLU A 146 -6.33 -29.34 5.63
C GLU A 146 -6.28 -27.87 6.06
N ARG A 147 -6.30 -27.59 7.37
CA ARG A 147 -6.18 -26.23 7.92
C ARG A 147 -4.81 -25.63 7.62
N ASP A 148 -3.74 -26.39 7.80
CA ASP A 148 -2.38 -25.92 7.56
C ASP A 148 -2.19 -25.62 6.06
N ALA A 149 -2.68 -26.48 5.17
CA ALA A 149 -2.69 -26.23 3.73
C ALA A 149 -3.52 -24.98 3.33
N GLN A 150 -4.66 -24.73 3.99
CA GLN A 150 -5.46 -23.53 3.76
C GLN A 150 -4.75 -22.25 4.24
N SER A 151 -4.01 -22.35 5.35
CA SER A 151 -3.18 -21.25 5.87
C SER A 151 -2.05 -20.91 4.91
N ASP A 152 -1.34 -21.92 4.40
CA ASP A 152 -0.25 -21.74 3.43
C ASP A 152 -0.75 -21.10 2.13
N LYS A 153 -1.88 -21.56 1.61
CA LYS A 153 -2.53 -20.96 0.44
C LYS A 153 -2.84 -19.48 0.67
N SER A 154 -3.42 -19.14 1.82
CA SER A 154 -3.76 -17.76 2.17
C SER A 154 -2.50 -16.88 2.29
N GLN A 155 -1.40 -17.43 2.81
CA GLN A 155 -0.12 -16.72 2.90
C GLN A 155 0.51 -16.47 1.51
N ILE A 156 0.40 -17.42 0.59
CA ILE A 156 0.86 -17.26 -0.80
C ILE A 156 0.04 -16.17 -1.49
N ASP A 157 -1.29 -16.22 -1.38
CA ASP A 157 -2.19 -15.23 -1.98
C ASP A 157 -1.86 -13.81 -1.47
N LEU A 158 -1.59 -13.65 -0.17
CA LEU A 158 -1.15 -12.37 0.42
C LEU A 158 0.16 -11.86 -0.20
N ARG A 159 1.18 -12.73 -0.34
CA ARG A 159 2.47 -12.34 -0.95
C ARG A 159 2.33 -11.94 -2.41
N VAL A 160 1.42 -12.58 -3.16
CA VAL A 160 1.13 -12.23 -4.56
C VAL A 160 0.53 -10.83 -4.61
N ILE A 161 -0.47 -10.55 -3.77
CA ILE A 161 -1.11 -9.22 -3.68
C ILE A 161 -0.08 -8.16 -3.29
N GLU A 162 0.77 -8.41 -2.29
CA GLU A 162 1.82 -7.48 -1.88
C GLU A 162 2.76 -7.13 -3.04
N LYS A 163 3.20 -8.13 -3.80
CA LYS A 163 4.06 -7.91 -4.98
C LYS A 163 3.36 -7.09 -6.06
N GLU A 164 2.11 -7.40 -6.38
CA GLU A 164 1.32 -6.63 -7.36
C GLU A 164 1.12 -5.18 -6.92
N THR A 165 0.89 -4.95 -5.62
CA THR A 165 0.75 -3.59 -5.08
C THR A 165 2.06 -2.82 -5.15
N GLU A 166 3.20 -3.47 -4.93
CA GLU A 166 4.51 -2.85 -5.03
C GLU A 166 4.87 -2.51 -6.49
N ASP A 167 4.57 -3.41 -7.43
CA ASP A 167 4.73 -3.15 -8.86
C ASP A 167 3.86 -1.96 -9.31
N TYR A 168 2.64 -1.84 -8.78
CA TYR A 168 1.77 -0.70 -9.04
C TYR A 168 2.33 0.60 -8.45
N ARG A 169 2.85 0.58 -7.22
CA ARG A 169 3.50 1.73 -6.58
C ARG A 169 4.72 2.19 -7.37
N LEU A 170 5.56 1.26 -7.82
CA LEU A 170 6.74 1.59 -8.62
C LEU A 170 6.36 2.24 -9.95
N LYS A 171 5.36 1.68 -10.65
CA LYS A 171 4.83 2.28 -11.89
C LYS A 171 4.27 3.69 -11.67
N TYR A 172 3.56 3.89 -10.57
CA TYR A 172 3.00 5.21 -10.21
C TYR A 172 4.11 6.21 -9.87
N SER A 173 5.13 5.78 -9.12
CA SER A 173 6.30 6.58 -8.78
C SER A 173 7.07 7.01 -10.04
N GLN A 174 7.31 6.07 -10.96
CA GLN A 174 7.97 6.36 -12.23
C GLN A 174 7.18 7.39 -13.04
N LYS A 175 5.86 7.20 -13.19
CA LYS A 175 5.00 8.16 -13.90
C LYS A 175 5.02 9.55 -13.28
N THR A 176 5.12 9.63 -11.95
CA THR A 176 5.22 10.90 -11.22
C THR A 176 6.57 11.57 -11.48
N GLN A 177 7.66 10.80 -11.50
CA GLN A 177 8.99 11.30 -11.84
C GLN A 177 9.05 11.80 -13.28
N ASP A 178 8.52 11.03 -14.24
CA ASP A 178 8.46 11.42 -15.65
C ASP A 178 7.66 12.72 -15.83
N LYS A 179 6.51 12.85 -15.13
CA LYS A 179 5.72 14.10 -15.12
C LYS A 179 6.53 15.29 -14.62
N CYS A 180 7.28 15.12 -13.53
CA CYS A 180 8.15 16.18 -12.98
C CYS A 180 9.25 16.58 -13.97
N GLN A 181 9.83 15.62 -14.69
CA GLN A 181 10.84 15.90 -15.73
C GLN A 181 10.24 16.69 -16.89
N TYR A 182 9.06 16.28 -17.38
CA TYR A 182 8.36 17.03 -18.43
C TYR A 182 7.99 18.45 -17.99
N GLU A 183 7.57 18.65 -16.74
CA GLU A 183 7.29 19.99 -16.20
C GLU A 183 8.54 20.87 -16.16
N GLN A 184 9.70 20.31 -15.81
CA GLN A 184 10.98 21.03 -15.86
C GLN A 184 11.38 21.40 -17.29
N GLU A 185 11.28 20.47 -18.24
CA GLU A 185 11.57 20.73 -19.66
C GLU A 185 10.66 21.83 -20.22
N VAL A 186 9.36 21.81 -19.89
CA VAL A 186 8.41 22.85 -20.29
C VAL A 186 8.82 24.22 -19.75
N GLU A 187 9.28 24.29 -18.50
CA GLU A 187 9.70 25.55 -17.90
C GLU A 187 11.01 26.09 -18.51
N GLU A 188 11.95 25.21 -18.85
CA GLU A 188 13.15 25.60 -19.60
C GLU A 188 12.82 26.13 -21.00
N ILE A 189 11.88 25.48 -21.70
CA ILE A 189 11.41 25.95 -23.02
C ILE A 189 10.77 27.33 -22.89
N LYS A 190 9.92 27.57 -21.87
CA LYS A 190 9.35 28.90 -21.63
C LYS A 190 10.42 29.96 -21.40
N LYS A 191 11.46 29.65 -20.63
CA LYS A 191 12.58 30.57 -20.40
C LYS A 191 13.29 30.92 -21.72
N LYS A 192 13.58 29.93 -22.56
CA LYS A 192 14.16 30.16 -23.90
C LYS A 192 13.25 31.02 -24.80
N ILE A 193 11.94 30.82 -24.73
CA ILE A 193 10.97 31.66 -25.47
C ILE A 193 11.03 33.12 -24.99
N LEU A 194 11.11 33.35 -23.67
CA LEU A 194 11.25 34.70 -23.11
C LEU A 194 12.56 35.37 -23.55
N GLU A 195 13.68 34.63 -23.53
CA GLU A 195 14.98 35.12 -24.00
C GLU A 195 14.93 35.48 -25.50
N LEU A 196 14.32 34.63 -26.33
CA LEU A 196 14.13 34.91 -27.77
C LEU A 196 13.24 36.12 -28.02
N ASN A 197 12.20 36.33 -27.21
CA ASN A 197 11.33 37.50 -27.33
C ASN A 197 12.08 38.78 -26.94
N SER A 198 12.86 38.76 -25.86
CA SER A 198 13.69 39.90 -25.47
C SER A 198 14.72 40.25 -26.55
N LEU A 199 15.37 39.24 -27.16
CA LEU A 199 16.29 39.46 -28.27
C LEU A 199 15.58 40.04 -29.50
N LYS A 200 14.37 39.56 -29.80
CA LYS A 200 13.55 40.10 -30.89
C LYS A 200 13.22 41.57 -30.65
N GLU A 201 12.87 41.96 -29.43
CA GLU A 201 12.59 43.36 -29.07
C GLU A 201 13.84 44.23 -29.21
N GLN A 202 15.01 43.75 -28.79
CA GLN A 202 16.29 44.45 -28.97
C GLN A 202 16.60 44.69 -30.46
N ILE A 203 16.49 43.64 -31.29
CA ILE A 203 16.72 43.76 -32.74
C ILE A 203 15.72 44.74 -33.37
N GLN A 204 14.45 44.72 -32.92
CA GLN A 204 13.43 45.64 -33.42
C GLN A 204 13.74 47.09 -33.04
N GLN A 205 14.25 47.34 -31.83
CA GLN A 205 14.67 48.66 -31.40
C GLN A 205 15.88 49.16 -32.21
N GLU A 206 16.92 48.33 -32.37
CA GLU A 206 18.09 48.67 -33.19
C GLU A 206 17.69 48.98 -34.63
N PHE A 207 16.75 48.22 -35.20
CA PHE A 207 16.22 48.48 -36.54
C PHE A 207 15.52 49.85 -36.62
N GLN A 208 14.72 50.22 -35.62
CA GLN A 208 14.06 51.53 -35.56
C GLN A 208 15.07 52.68 -35.43
N GLU A 209 16.12 52.50 -34.63
CA GLU A 209 17.20 53.48 -34.47
C GLU A 209 17.94 53.70 -35.80
N LYS A 210 18.30 52.61 -36.50
CA LYS A 210 18.92 52.71 -37.84
C LYS A 210 18.01 53.35 -38.87
N GLU A 211 16.71 53.08 -38.82
CA GLU A 211 15.74 53.73 -39.72
C GLU A 211 15.64 55.25 -39.45
N GLN A 212 15.74 55.67 -38.19
CA GLN A 212 15.81 57.10 -37.84
C GLN A 212 17.12 57.75 -38.30
N GLU A 213 18.25 57.05 -38.16
CA GLU A 213 19.56 57.51 -38.65
C GLU A 213 19.55 57.71 -40.17
N ILE A 214 18.99 56.77 -40.92
CA ILE A 214 18.83 56.88 -42.38
C ILE A 214 17.96 58.10 -42.73
N ARG A 215 16.81 58.28 -42.05
CA ARG A 215 15.94 59.46 -42.27
C ARG A 215 16.66 60.79 -42.00
N ALA A 216 17.48 60.85 -40.95
CA ALA A 216 18.28 62.04 -40.66
C ALA A 216 19.32 62.30 -41.76
N TYR A 217 19.98 61.26 -42.25
CA TYR A 217 20.92 61.36 -43.36
C TYR A 217 20.24 61.86 -44.65
N ASP A 218 19.08 61.30 -45.00
CA ASP A 218 18.29 61.74 -46.15
C ASP A 218 17.88 63.21 -46.05
N THR A 219 17.49 63.66 -44.85
CA THR A 219 17.15 65.07 -44.59
C THR A 219 18.37 65.97 -44.78
N ASN A 220 19.53 65.59 -44.25
CA ASN A 220 20.77 66.34 -44.43
C ASN A 220 21.21 66.40 -45.90
N LEU A 221 21.05 65.30 -46.63
CA LEU A 221 21.37 65.24 -48.06
C LEU A 221 20.45 66.14 -48.88
N TYR A 222 19.16 66.19 -48.55
CA TYR A 222 18.19 67.11 -49.15
C TYR A 222 18.57 68.58 -48.92
N LEU A 223 18.89 68.95 -47.67
CA LEU A 223 19.33 70.31 -47.36
C LEU A 223 20.60 70.69 -48.13
N ARG A 224 21.55 69.75 -48.26
CA ARG A 224 22.79 69.99 -49.00
C ARG A 224 22.56 70.16 -50.50
N ASP A 225 21.60 69.44 -51.08
CA ASP A 225 21.21 69.64 -52.48
C ASP A 225 20.54 71.00 -52.69
N GLN A 226 19.71 71.43 -51.74
CA GLN A 226 19.11 72.78 -51.75
C GLN A 226 20.18 73.87 -51.74
N GLU A 227 21.15 73.80 -50.83
CA GLU A 227 22.27 74.74 -50.79
C GLU A 227 23.09 74.74 -52.09
N LEU A 228 23.31 73.56 -52.68
CA LEU A 228 24.01 73.43 -53.95
C LEU A 228 23.23 74.13 -55.08
N ASN A 229 21.91 73.99 -55.09
CA ASN A 229 21.04 74.65 -56.07
C ASN A 229 21.02 76.17 -55.88
N ASP A 230 20.95 76.66 -54.64
CA ASP A 230 21.05 78.09 -54.33
C ASP A 230 22.39 78.68 -54.81
N LYS A 231 23.50 77.96 -54.57
CA LYS A 231 24.83 78.35 -55.08
C LYS A 231 24.90 78.33 -56.60
N LYS A 232 24.27 77.36 -57.28
CA LYS A 232 24.17 77.35 -58.76
C LYS A 232 23.42 78.58 -59.26
N THR A 233 22.30 78.93 -58.63
CA THR A 233 21.52 80.13 -58.98
C THR A 233 22.33 81.40 -58.76
N GLN A 234 23.06 81.50 -57.64
CA GLN A 234 23.95 82.64 -57.37
C GLN A 234 25.06 82.75 -58.43
N LEU A 235 25.70 81.64 -58.78
CA LEU A 235 26.72 81.59 -59.82
C LEU A 235 26.17 82.04 -61.18
N GLN A 236 24.94 81.65 -61.52
CA GLN A 236 24.28 82.07 -62.74
C GLN A 236 24.03 83.59 -62.77
N ARG A 237 23.58 84.18 -61.66
CA ARG A 237 23.42 85.65 -61.53
C ARG A 237 24.75 86.37 -61.71
N LEU A 238 25.82 85.88 -61.09
CA LEU A 238 27.17 86.45 -61.25
C LEU A 238 27.66 86.37 -62.70
N ARG A 239 27.36 85.28 -63.41
CA ARG A 239 27.67 85.15 -64.85
C ARG A 239 26.93 86.20 -65.68
N GLN A 240 25.64 86.43 -65.40
CA GLN A 240 24.84 87.46 -66.07
C GLN A 240 25.39 88.87 -65.80
N GLN A 241 25.70 89.20 -64.55
CA GLN A 241 26.32 90.49 -64.20
C GLN A 241 27.66 90.71 -64.90
N LYS A 242 28.48 89.65 -64.99
CA LYS A 242 29.74 89.70 -65.72
C LYS A 242 29.52 90.00 -67.20
N GLU A 243 28.57 89.33 -67.83
CA GLU A 243 28.21 89.55 -69.25
C GLU A 243 27.68 90.98 -69.49
N GLU A 244 26.86 91.51 -68.57
CA GLU A 244 26.41 92.91 -68.60
C GLU A 244 27.57 93.90 -68.50
N LEU A 245 28.52 93.66 -67.58
CA LEU A 245 29.73 94.47 -67.44
C LEU A 245 30.61 94.42 -68.69
N GLU A 246 30.84 93.24 -69.27
CA GLU A 246 31.57 93.07 -70.54
C GLU A 246 30.87 93.82 -71.68
N ASN A 247 29.54 93.73 -71.78
CA ASN A 247 28.75 94.48 -72.75
C ASN A 247 28.84 96.00 -72.55
N MET A 248 28.84 96.49 -71.30
CA MET A 248 29.07 97.91 -71.00
C MET A 248 30.50 98.34 -71.35
N SER A 249 31.51 97.53 -71.02
CA SER A 249 32.90 97.77 -71.40
C SER A 249 33.05 97.90 -72.92
N ASN A 250 32.48 96.98 -73.68
CA ASN A 250 32.48 97.01 -75.15
C ASN A 250 31.78 98.26 -75.71
N LYS A 251 30.68 98.73 -75.07
CA LYS A 251 30.01 99.99 -75.46
C LYS A 251 30.88 101.23 -75.22
N ILE A 252 31.62 101.26 -74.12
CA ILE A 252 32.57 102.34 -73.81
C ILE A 252 33.69 102.37 -74.85
N GLU A 253 34.24 101.21 -75.22
CA GLU A 253 35.29 101.12 -76.26
C GLU A 253 34.81 101.57 -77.65
N GLN A 254 33.55 101.35 -77.99
CA GLN A 254 32.96 101.73 -79.28
C GLN A 254 32.56 103.20 -79.40
N ASN A 255 32.49 103.97 -78.29
CA ASN A 255 32.03 105.36 -78.31
C ASN A 255 32.78 106.25 -77.29
N PRO A 256 34.02 106.70 -77.62
CA PRO A 256 34.92 107.34 -76.66
C PRO A 256 34.53 108.77 -76.20
N GLU A 257 33.53 109.42 -76.82
CA GLU A 257 33.05 110.75 -76.40
C GLU A 257 32.01 110.72 -75.24
N LEU A 258 31.54 109.54 -74.82
CA LEU A 258 30.58 109.39 -73.70
C LEU A 258 31.23 109.25 -72.31
N VAL A 259 32.55 109.44 -72.22
CA VAL A 259 33.35 109.18 -71.00
C VAL A 259 33.16 110.26 -69.92
N GLU A 260 32.59 111.43 -70.23
CA GLU A 260 32.49 112.54 -69.27
C GLU A 260 31.27 112.55 -68.34
N GLU A 261 30.32 111.60 -68.46
CA GLU A 261 29.13 111.61 -67.59
C GLU A 261 28.71 110.23 -67.05
N ILE A 262 29.68 109.33 -66.84
CA ILE A 262 29.42 108.05 -66.16
C ILE A 262 29.76 108.21 -64.66
N SER A 263 28.75 108.62 -63.90
CA SER A 263 28.78 108.55 -62.44
C SER A 263 28.94 107.09 -62.01
N ILE A 264 30.01 106.82 -61.27
CA ILE A 264 30.34 105.51 -60.71
C ILE A 264 29.10 105.03 -59.92
N PRO A 265 28.45 103.91 -60.33
CA PRO A 265 27.32 103.42 -59.59
C PRO A 265 27.74 103.06 -58.16
N GLU A 266 26.79 103.18 -57.24
CA GLU A 266 26.99 103.11 -55.79
C GLU A 266 26.98 101.69 -55.16
N PRO A 267 27.28 100.52 -55.79
CA PRO A 267 27.19 99.25 -55.07
C PRO A 267 28.51 98.77 -54.43
N ILE A 268 29.62 99.50 -54.54
CA ILE A 268 30.92 99.02 -54.00
C ILE A 268 30.95 99.03 -52.45
N GLN A 269 30.19 99.91 -51.78
CA GLN A 269 30.10 99.92 -50.31
C GLN A 269 29.22 98.80 -49.73
N GLN A 270 28.32 98.22 -50.54
CA GLN A 270 27.41 97.17 -50.09
C GLN A 270 28.10 95.79 -50.06
N ILE A 271 29.05 95.56 -50.99
CA ILE A 271 29.83 94.32 -51.08
C ILE A 271 30.78 94.14 -49.88
N GLN A 272 31.36 95.21 -49.35
CA GLN A 272 32.21 95.13 -48.15
C GLN A 272 31.42 94.86 -46.86
N LYS A 273 30.18 95.37 -46.76
CA LYS A 273 29.30 95.05 -45.62
C LYS A 273 28.83 93.59 -45.64
N GLU A 274 28.48 93.05 -46.80
CA GLU A 274 28.12 91.63 -46.93
C GLU A 274 29.30 90.70 -46.62
N GLN A 275 30.54 91.06 -47.01
CA GLN A 275 31.72 90.27 -46.63
C GLN A 275 31.99 90.27 -45.12
N GLN A 276 31.81 91.40 -44.43
CA GLN A 276 31.93 91.44 -42.97
C GLN A 276 30.81 90.66 -42.26
N GLN A 277 29.58 90.69 -42.80
CA GLN A 277 28.45 89.96 -42.23
C GLN A 277 28.58 88.44 -42.44
N GLN A 278 29.13 87.98 -43.57
CA GLN A 278 29.45 86.58 -43.81
C GLN A 278 30.64 86.08 -42.96
N GLN A 279 31.66 86.92 -42.72
CA GLN A 279 32.74 86.58 -41.78
C GLN A 279 32.22 86.44 -40.33
N TRP A 280 31.26 87.26 -39.92
CA TRP A 280 30.60 87.14 -38.62
C TRP A 280 29.76 85.86 -38.49
N TYR A 281 29.06 85.44 -39.56
CA TYR A 281 28.32 84.17 -39.57
C TYR A 281 29.24 82.94 -39.54
N ASN A 282 30.33 82.93 -40.31
CA ASN A 282 31.27 81.81 -40.35
C ASN A 282 32.09 81.64 -39.06
N THR A 283 32.24 82.70 -38.25
CA THR A 283 32.92 82.60 -36.95
C THR A 283 32.00 82.18 -35.80
N ASN A 284 30.68 82.24 -35.98
CA ASN A 284 29.71 81.86 -34.95
C ASN A 284 29.06 80.48 -35.14
N ILE A 285 29.09 79.91 -36.35
CA ILE A 285 28.55 78.55 -36.61
C ILE A 285 29.41 77.45 -35.95
N ASP A 286 30.70 77.70 -35.72
CA ASP A 286 31.64 76.72 -35.12
C ASP A 286 31.47 76.52 -33.59
N ILE A 287 30.59 77.30 -32.93
CA ILE A 287 30.38 77.21 -31.47
C ILE A 287 29.17 76.34 -31.10
N ASP A 288 28.11 76.33 -31.92
CA ASP A 288 26.91 75.55 -31.60
C ASP A 288 27.02 74.07 -32.00
N GLU A 289 27.90 73.73 -32.96
CA GLU A 289 28.15 72.34 -33.37
C GLU A 289 29.08 71.58 -32.39
N ILE A 290 29.80 72.30 -31.51
CA ILE A 290 30.63 71.72 -30.44
C ILE A 290 29.86 71.56 -29.11
N MET A 291 28.74 72.28 -28.90
CA MET A 291 28.01 72.29 -27.62
C MET A 291 26.89 71.23 -27.50
N TYR A 292 26.46 70.58 -28.59
CA TYR A 292 25.37 69.59 -28.55
C TYR A 292 25.75 68.17 -29.05
N GLY A 293 27.03 67.91 -29.34
CA GLY A 293 27.53 66.56 -29.59
C GLY A 293 27.96 65.86 -28.31
N ASN A 294 27.35 64.72 -27.99
CA ASN A 294 27.65 63.77 -26.90
C ASN A 294 26.87 63.96 -25.59
N SER A 295 25.58 63.63 -25.61
CA SER A 295 24.95 62.99 -24.46
C SER A 295 24.99 61.47 -24.64
N ASP A 296 26.14 60.88 -24.29
CA ASP A 296 26.28 59.46 -24.00
C ASP A 296 25.33 59.08 -22.86
N ASN A 297 24.19 58.47 -23.20
CA ASN A 297 23.36 57.72 -22.26
C ASN A 297 23.87 56.28 -22.18
N SER A 298 25.09 56.09 -21.68
CA SER A 298 25.53 54.82 -21.10
C SER A 298 25.21 54.85 -19.61
N LYS A 299 24.05 54.30 -19.23
CA LYS A 299 23.77 53.90 -17.85
C LYS A 299 23.92 52.40 -17.74
N ASP A 300 25.15 52.00 -17.43
CA ASP A 300 25.46 50.76 -16.74
C ASP A 300 24.63 50.68 -15.45
N SER A 301 23.74 49.70 -15.39
CA SER A 301 23.04 49.29 -14.16
C SER A 301 23.57 47.91 -13.74
N THR A 302 24.84 47.87 -13.35
CA THR A 302 25.47 46.71 -12.68
C THR A 302 25.07 46.71 -11.21
N THR A 303 23.98 46.01 -10.90
CA THR A 303 23.58 45.73 -9.52
C THR A 303 24.46 44.61 -8.97
N LEU A 304 25.51 45.00 -8.24
CA LEU A 304 26.34 44.11 -7.42
C LEU A 304 25.48 43.55 -6.26
N ILE A 305 25.02 42.31 -6.38
CA ILE A 305 24.51 41.54 -5.24
C ILE A 305 25.70 40.91 -4.53
N LYS A 306 26.06 41.47 -3.38
CA LYS A 306 26.89 40.82 -2.37
C LYS A 306 26.12 39.63 -1.80
N GLN A 307 26.60 38.41 -2.04
CA GLN A 307 26.26 37.25 -1.20
C GLN A 307 27.46 36.91 -0.33
N GLU A 308 27.27 37.07 0.97
CA GLU A 308 28.17 36.62 2.02
C GLU A 308 28.14 35.09 2.13
N LEU A 309 29.32 34.48 2.03
CA LEU A 309 29.57 33.09 2.40
C LEU A 309 29.72 32.99 3.92
N PRO A 310 29.00 32.09 4.62
CA PRO A 310 29.40 31.70 5.96
C PRO A 310 30.42 30.55 5.89
N GLN A 311 31.65 30.86 6.33
CA GLN A 311 32.65 29.87 6.72
C GLN A 311 32.12 29.02 7.88
N LYS A 312 31.97 27.71 7.69
CA LYS A 312 31.87 26.75 8.80
C LYS A 312 33.15 25.94 8.92
N GLN A 313 33.68 26.00 10.13
CA GLN A 313 34.95 25.48 10.59
C GLN A 313 34.97 23.94 10.59
N LEU A 314 36.06 23.39 10.08
CA LEU A 314 36.49 22.01 10.29
C LEU A 314 36.89 21.80 11.75
N LYS A 315 36.22 20.86 12.44
CA LYS A 315 36.80 20.17 13.60
C LYS A 315 36.87 18.68 13.30
N LYS A 316 38.11 18.20 13.15
CA LYS A 316 38.48 16.79 13.23
C LYS A 316 38.31 16.31 14.67
N GLN A 317 37.73 15.13 14.87
CA GLN A 317 38.17 14.12 15.84
C GLN A 317 37.49 12.78 15.51
N ASN A 318 38.28 11.71 15.61
CA ASN A 318 38.00 10.28 15.44
C ASN A 318 38.82 9.57 16.55
N PRO A 319 38.68 8.28 16.94
CA PRO A 319 37.67 7.24 16.62
C PRO A 319 37.22 6.37 17.86
N ASN A 320 36.44 5.29 17.58
CA ASN A 320 36.11 4.09 18.40
C ASN A 320 35.07 4.30 19.54
N THR A 321 34.04 3.47 19.79
CA THR A 321 33.85 1.99 19.76
C THR A 321 32.31 1.69 19.90
N PRO A 322 31.80 0.46 19.73
CA PRO A 322 30.38 0.18 19.47
C PRO A 322 29.58 -0.32 20.69
N SER A 323 28.25 -0.24 20.60
CA SER A 323 27.25 -1.30 20.90
C SER A 323 26.01 -0.82 21.68
N GLN A 324 24.89 -1.48 21.35
CA GLN A 324 23.62 -1.65 22.07
C GLN A 324 22.50 -0.62 21.90
N THR A 325 21.52 -1.06 21.10
CA THR A 325 20.07 -1.11 21.40
C THR A 325 19.54 -0.17 22.47
N LYS A 326 18.65 0.74 22.05
CA LYS A 326 17.41 1.06 22.75
C LYS A 326 16.43 1.77 21.81
N GLU A 327 15.25 1.19 21.72
CA GLU A 327 14.02 1.82 21.25
C GLU A 327 13.80 3.12 22.02
N ASN A 328 13.42 4.18 21.30
CA ASN A 328 12.49 5.18 21.79
C ASN A 328 11.84 5.89 20.61
N ASN A 329 10.52 6.05 20.76
CA ASN A 329 9.66 6.94 20.00
C ASN A 329 10.24 8.36 19.97
N GLU A 330 10.20 8.99 18.80
CA GLU A 330 10.03 10.42 18.65
C GLU A 330 9.45 10.68 17.25
N ASP A 331 8.14 10.96 17.25
CA ASP A 331 7.47 11.79 16.25
C ASP A 331 8.13 13.19 16.21
N GLU A 332 7.84 13.92 15.13
CA GLU A 332 8.08 15.36 14.92
C GLU A 332 9.41 15.75 14.24
N ASN A 333 9.45 15.61 12.90
CA ASN A 333 9.70 16.73 11.95
C ASN A 333 10.00 16.21 10.54
N GLU A 334 8.97 15.83 9.78
CA GLU A 334 9.05 15.69 8.32
C GLU A 334 7.86 16.38 7.66
N ASP A 335 7.77 17.69 7.84
CA ASP A 335 6.84 18.54 7.08
C ASP A 335 7.61 19.74 6.53
N LYS A 336 8.48 19.47 5.54
CA LYS A 336 9.09 20.56 4.77
C LYS A 336 9.49 20.20 3.34
N TYR A 337 8.67 19.44 2.61
CA TYR A 337 8.48 19.59 1.14
C TYR A 337 7.20 18.84 0.74
N LYS A 338 6.04 19.29 1.24
CA LYS A 338 4.76 18.95 0.62
C LYS A 338 4.69 19.67 -0.72
N CYS A 339 5.03 18.96 -1.79
CA CYS A 339 4.55 19.31 -3.12
C CYS A 339 3.04 19.06 -3.09
N ILE A 340 2.25 20.13 -3.00
CA ILE A 340 0.79 20.04 -2.98
C ILE A 340 0.36 19.57 -4.37
N ILE A 341 0.05 18.28 -4.48
CA ILE A 341 -0.60 17.67 -5.66
C ILE A 341 -2.11 17.70 -5.38
N PHE A 342 -2.83 18.54 -6.12
CA PHE A 342 -4.30 18.49 -6.24
C PHE A 342 -4.73 17.43 -7.27
#